data_AF-A0A914VA65-F1
#
_entry.id   AF-A0A914VA65-F1
#
_cell.length_a   1.000
_cell.length_b   1.000
_cell.length_c   1.000
_cell.angle_alpha   90.00
_cell.angle_beta   90.00
_cell.angle_gamma   90.00
#
_symmetry.space_group_name_H-M   'P 1'
#
loop_
_entity.id
_entity.type
_entity.pdbx_description
1 polymer ?
#
loop_
_entity_poly.entity_id
_entity_poly.type
_entity_poly.pdbx_seq_one_letter_code
_entity_poly.pdbx_strand_id
1 'polypeptide(L)'
;MDSFSATAKANSVLEGPSYSPLPSSSLAIDTTTSTVLSVTKERSFSDLMEYPISILLICALLLIISICALLLCRWYIRHEQKLAEKRLYIDKLRMAPWSTMNSSHSRSIMEANIIYTDQDIAQGQTYGYIDKYEMPYERLRLGRVIGQGAFGLVYMGMAEGINGVVGPTTVAIKQLKANADESER
;
A
#
# COMPACT_ATOMS: atom_id res chain seq x y z
N MET A 1 109.51 -0.67 65.95
CA MET A 1 110.43 0.10 66.79
C MET A 1 110.68 1.40 66.08
N ASP A 2 110.52 2.48 66.83
CA ASP A 2 111.01 3.83 66.52
C ASP A 2 110.28 4.55 65.38
N SER A 3 109.99 5.84 65.43
CA SER A 3 110.02 6.88 66.46
C SER A 3 109.60 8.16 65.72
N PHE A 4 108.84 9.03 66.39
CA PHE A 4 108.97 10.50 66.40
C PHE A 4 109.60 11.21 65.16
N SER A 5 108.87 12.14 64.55
CA SER A 5 109.00 13.61 64.79
C SER A 5 109.61 14.31 63.58
N ALA A 6 108.79 14.93 62.71
CA ALA A 6 108.38 16.34 62.73
C ALA A 6 109.43 17.32 62.19
N THR A 7 109.09 17.98 61.08
CA THR A 7 109.60 19.33 60.78
C THR A 7 108.46 20.19 60.26
N ALA A 8 108.28 21.32 60.93
CA ALA A 8 107.24 22.32 60.74
C ALA A 8 107.70 23.45 59.81
N LYS A 9 106.75 24.03 59.05
CA LYS A 9 106.53 25.49 58.87
C LYS A 9 105.29 25.68 57.99
N ALA A 10 104.19 26.14 58.59
CA ALA A 10 103.77 27.55 58.68
C ALA A 10 103.14 28.01 57.35
N ASN A 11 101.80 28.05 57.29
CA ASN A 11 100.95 29.25 57.52
C ASN A 11 100.98 30.17 56.29
N SER A 12 99.88 30.66 55.72
CA SER A 12 98.56 30.94 56.27
C SER A 12 97.63 31.36 55.10
N VAL A 13 96.37 30.89 55.02
CA VAL A 13 95.14 31.61 55.46
C VAL A 13 94.77 32.68 54.41
N LEU A 14 93.59 32.68 53.76
CA LEU A 14 92.22 32.89 54.28
C LEU A 14 91.24 32.37 53.19
N GLU A 15 90.34 31.40 53.44
CA GLU A 15 89.04 31.50 54.15
C GLU A 15 88.20 32.71 53.71
N GLY A 16 87.14 32.55 52.91
CA GLY A 16 85.80 32.08 53.32
C GLY A 16 84.74 33.12 52.81
N PRO A 17 83.42 32.97 53.04
CA PRO A 17 82.76 31.97 53.87
C PRO A 17 81.61 31.19 53.20
N SER A 18 81.22 30.14 53.90
CA SER A 18 79.90 29.47 53.88
C SER A 18 78.73 30.42 54.15
N TYR A 19 77.50 30.01 53.84
CA TYR A 19 76.37 29.84 54.79
C TYR A 19 75.08 29.49 54.01
N SER A 20 74.32 28.52 54.53
CA SER A 20 72.89 28.34 54.22
C SER A 20 72.08 28.69 55.48
N PRO A 21 70.89 29.31 55.34
CA PRO A 21 69.71 28.77 56.05
C PRO A 21 68.32 29.07 55.40
N LEU A 22 67.46 28.03 55.30
CA LEU A 22 66.05 27.89 55.77
C LEU A 22 64.91 28.89 55.35
N PRO A 23 63.60 28.57 55.58
CA PRO A 23 62.54 28.63 54.56
C PRO A 23 61.57 29.83 54.69
N SER A 24 60.79 30.09 53.64
CA SER A 24 59.61 30.96 53.71
C SER A 24 58.54 30.56 52.71
N SER A 25 57.40 30.15 53.27
CA SER A 25 56.10 30.01 52.63
C SER A 25 55.61 31.30 51.97
N SER A 26 55.09 31.22 50.75
CA SER A 26 54.03 32.14 50.29
C SER A 26 53.19 31.47 49.20
N LEU A 27 51.89 31.37 49.47
CA LEU A 27 50.85 31.04 48.49
C LEU A 27 51.04 31.90 47.22
N ALA A 28 50.99 31.26 46.05
CA ALA A 28 50.70 31.94 44.80
C ALA A 28 49.58 31.17 44.08
N ILE A 29 48.52 31.90 43.80
CA ILE A 29 47.20 31.49 43.34
C ILE A 29 47.22 31.18 41.84
N ASP A 30 46.37 30.24 41.44
CA ASP A 30 46.09 29.70 40.10
C ASP A 30 46.10 30.71 38.93
N THR A 31 46.71 30.31 37.80
CA THR A 31 46.39 30.84 36.47
C THR A 31 46.71 29.81 35.37
N THR A 32 45.99 28.69 35.28
CA THR A 32 46.04 27.79 34.11
C THR A 32 44.71 27.02 33.89
N THR A 33 43.58 27.72 33.72
CA THR A 33 42.28 27.00 33.56
C THR A 33 41.31 27.57 32.53
N SER A 34 41.75 28.41 31.59
CA SER A 34 40.81 29.06 30.65
C SER A 34 40.99 28.72 29.16
N THR A 35 42.08 28.05 28.75
CA THR A 35 42.35 27.77 27.34
C THR A 35 41.97 26.36 26.86
N VAL A 36 41.66 25.43 27.78
CA VAL A 36 41.28 24.04 27.43
C VAL A 36 39.75 23.83 27.36
N LEU A 37 38.97 24.78 27.90
CA LEU A 37 37.51 24.69 27.99
C LEU A 37 36.75 25.20 26.75
N SER A 38 37.43 25.88 25.82
CA SER A 38 36.81 26.36 24.57
C SER A 38 36.96 25.38 23.40
N VAL A 39 37.97 24.49 23.42
CA VAL A 39 38.20 23.52 22.34
C VAL A 39 37.30 22.27 22.47
N THR A 40 36.79 21.99 23.66
CA THR A 40 35.94 20.81 23.93
C THR A 40 34.43 21.08 23.76
N LYS A 41 34.01 22.34 23.63
CA LYS A 41 32.59 22.69 23.55
C LYS A 41 32.01 22.68 22.12
N GLU A 42 32.85 22.89 21.10
CA GLU A 42 32.40 22.92 19.70
C GLU A 42 32.23 21.51 19.08
N ARG A 43 33.03 20.50 19.50
CA ARG A 43 32.92 19.14 18.94
C ARG A 43 31.77 18.30 19.48
N SER A 44 31.26 18.59 20.68
CA SER A 44 30.19 17.79 21.31
C SER A 44 28.78 18.21 20.86
N PHE A 45 28.62 19.38 20.25
CA PHE A 45 27.30 19.90 19.86
C PHE A 45 26.79 19.29 18.55
N SER A 46 27.68 18.96 17.62
CA SER A 46 27.36 18.26 16.36
C SER A 46 26.76 16.88 16.64
N ASP A 47 27.40 16.11 17.52
CA ASP A 47 26.94 14.76 17.88
C ASP A 47 25.58 14.79 18.60
N LEU A 48 25.33 15.79 19.46
CA LEU A 48 24.02 15.93 20.13
C LEU A 48 22.89 16.40 19.18
N MET A 49 23.22 17.04 18.07
CA MET A 49 22.25 17.53 17.08
C MET A 49 21.92 16.49 16.00
N GLU A 50 22.77 15.47 15.78
CA GLU A 50 22.54 14.39 14.81
C GLU A 50 21.56 13.30 15.33
N TYR A 51 21.53 13.04 16.64
CA TYR A 51 20.56 12.11 17.25
C TYR A 51 19.09 12.57 17.18
N PRO A 52 18.71 13.83 17.49
CA PRO A 52 17.31 14.24 17.42
C PRO A 52 16.78 14.26 15.97
N ILE A 53 17.63 14.61 15.00
CA ILE A 53 17.26 14.61 13.58
C ILE A 53 17.04 13.18 13.08
N SER A 54 17.94 12.25 13.40
CA SER A 54 17.79 10.84 13.01
C SER A 54 16.57 10.18 13.67
N ILE A 55 16.28 10.47 14.94
CA ILE A 55 15.06 10.01 15.62
C ILE A 55 13.81 10.57 14.93
N LEU A 56 13.80 11.85 14.56
CA LEU A 56 12.68 12.48 13.88
C LEU A 56 12.42 11.85 12.49
N LEU A 57 13.48 11.50 11.75
CA LEU A 57 13.36 10.80 10.47
C LEU A 57 12.78 9.39 10.63
N ILE A 58 13.23 8.64 11.64
CA ILE A 58 12.69 7.30 11.93
C ILE A 58 11.21 7.39 12.31
N CYS A 59 10.83 8.33 13.18
CA CYS A 59 9.44 8.56 13.54
C CYS A 59 8.59 8.92 12.32
N ALA A 60 9.08 9.80 11.44
CA ALA A 60 8.39 10.14 10.20
C ALA A 60 8.20 8.93 9.28
N LEU A 61 9.21 8.07 9.13
CA LEU A 61 9.12 6.83 8.34
C LEU A 61 8.09 5.85 8.92
N LEU A 62 8.05 5.67 10.24
CA LEU A 62 7.05 4.81 10.90
C LEU A 62 5.63 5.34 10.72
N LEU A 63 5.45 6.67 10.79
CA LEU A 63 4.15 7.30 10.52
C LEU A 63 3.72 7.09 9.07
N ILE A 64 4.64 7.24 8.10
CA ILE A 64 4.35 6.99 6.68
C ILE A 64 3.96 5.53 6.47
N ILE A 65 4.71 4.57 7.02
CA ILE A 65 4.40 3.13 6.90
C ILE A 65 3.02 2.82 7.49
N SER A 66 2.71 3.38 8.67
CA SER A 66 1.40 3.23 9.31
C SER A 66 0.28 3.79 8.44
N ILE A 67 0.44 4.99 7.88
CA ILE A 67 -0.53 5.61 6.97
C ILE A 67 -0.69 4.77 5.70
N CYS A 68 0.40 4.32 5.08
CA CYS A 68 0.36 3.45 3.90
C CYS A 68 -0.37 2.14 4.20
N ALA A 69 -0.11 1.51 5.35
CA ALA A 69 -0.81 0.30 5.78
C ALA A 69 -2.31 0.56 5.93
N LEU A 70 -2.72 1.67 6.57
CA LEU A 70 -4.13 2.05 6.68
C LEU A 70 -4.78 2.28 5.32
N LEU A 71 -4.10 2.96 4.39
CA LEU A 71 -4.60 3.20 3.04
C LEU A 71 -4.76 1.90 2.25
N LEU A 72 -3.77 1.00 2.32
CA LEU A 72 -3.82 -0.31 1.68
C LEU A 72 -4.92 -1.19 2.29
N CYS A 73 -5.08 -1.20 3.61
CA CYS A 73 -6.18 -1.89 4.27
C CYS A 73 -7.54 -1.35 3.82
N ARG A 74 -7.71 -0.02 3.76
CA ARG A 74 -8.97 0.60 3.28
C ARG A 74 -9.23 0.28 1.81
N TRP A 75 -8.19 0.28 0.97
CA TRP A 75 -8.28 -0.11 -0.43
C TRP A 75 -8.68 -1.58 -0.57
N TYR A 76 -8.04 -2.47 0.19
CA TYR A 76 -8.34 -3.90 0.20
C TYR A 76 -9.77 -4.19 0.64
N ILE A 77 -10.23 -3.55 1.73
CA ILE A 77 -11.62 -3.69 2.20
C ILE A 77 -12.60 -3.15 1.15
N ARG A 78 -12.32 -2.00 0.52
CA ARG A 78 -13.16 -1.46 -0.55
C ARG A 78 -13.17 -2.34 -1.80
N HIS A 79 -12.06 -3.00 -2.10
CA HIS A 79 -11.96 -3.94 -3.20
C HIS A 79 -12.94 -5.09 -2.97
N GLU A 80 -12.90 -5.72 -1.79
CA GLU A 80 -13.83 -6.79 -1.41
C GLU A 80 -15.30 -6.34 -1.43
N GLN A 81 -15.61 -5.10 -1.01
CA GLN A 81 -16.98 -4.57 -1.06
C GLN A 81 -17.54 -4.54 -2.49
N LYS A 82 -16.74 -4.15 -3.49
CA LYS A 82 -17.19 -4.15 -4.89
C LYS A 82 -17.47 -5.56 -5.42
N LEU A 83 -16.75 -6.56 -4.91
CA LEU A 83 -17.01 -7.97 -5.26
C LEU A 83 -18.28 -8.48 -4.56
N ALA A 84 -18.48 -8.09 -3.29
CA ALA A 84 -19.67 -8.44 -2.52
C ALA A 84 -20.95 -7.85 -3.12
N GLU A 85 -20.93 -6.60 -3.58
CA GLU A 85 -22.06 -5.98 -4.28
C GLU A 85 -22.41 -6.72 -5.57
N LYS A 86 -21.40 -7.09 -6.37
CA LYS A 86 -21.60 -7.90 -7.58
C LYS A 86 -22.20 -9.27 -7.26
N ARG A 87 -21.73 -9.94 -6.21
CA ARG A 87 -22.29 -11.23 -5.75
C ARG A 87 -23.73 -11.07 -5.30
N LEU A 88 -24.02 -10.06 -4.48
CA LEU A 88 -25.37 -9.76 -3.98
C LEU A 88 -26.33 -9.48 -5.13
N TYR A 89 -25.88 -8.75 -6.15
CA TYR A 89 -26.67 -8.51 -7.37
C TYR A 89 -27.03 -9.83 -8.07
N ILE A 90 -26.08 -10.74 -8.29
CA ILE A 90 -26.35 -12.04 -8.91
C ILE A 90 -27.26 -12.91 -8.02
N ASP A 91 -27.06 -12.91 -6.71
CA ASP A 91 -27.90 -13.68 -5.80
C ASP A 91 -29.34 -13.15 -5.77
N LYS A 92 -29.55 -11.83 -5.86
CA LYS A 92 -30.88 -11.24 -6.07
C LYS A 92 -31.53 -11.76 -7.36
N LEU A 93 -30.79 -11.84 -8.46
CA LEU A 93 -31.31 -12.37 -9.73
C LEU A 93 -31.64 -13.87 -9.67
N ARG A 94 -30.92 -14.64 -8.86
CA ARG A 94 -31.21 -16.08 -8.63
C ARG A 94 -32.50 -16.28 -7.83
N MET A 95 -32.79 -15.36 -6.91
CA MET A 95 -33.93 -15.44 -6.00
C MET A 95 -35.19 -14.71 -6.50
N ALA A 96 -35.08 -13.93 -7.57
CA ALA A 96 -36.19 -13.14 -8.10
C ALA A 96 -37.37 -14.03 -8.53
N PRO A 97 -38.59 -13.77 -8.01
CA PRO A 97 -39.80 -14.43 -8.47
C PRO A 97 -40.11 -14.06 -9.93
N TRP A 98 -40.69 -15.00 -10.69
CA TRP A 98 -41.08 -14.79 -12.10
C TRP A 98 -41.96 -13.55 -12.31
N SER A 99 -42.79 -13.22 -11.31
CA SER A 99 -43.68 -12.05 -11.30
C SER A 99 -42.98 -10.69 -11.23
N THR A 100 -41.66 -10.64 -10.95
CA THR A 100 -40.87 -9.40 -10.88
C THR A 100 -40.02 -9.17 -12.13
N MET A 101 -40.05 -10.11 -13.08
CA MET A 101 -39.17 -10.14 -14.26
C MET A 101 -39.88 -9.70 -15.55
N ASN A 102 -41.19 -9.59 -15.52
CA ASN A 102 -42.01 -9.15 -16.63
C ASN A 102 -41.97 -7.63 -16.80
N SER A 103 -41.04 -7.13 -17.61
CA SER A 103 -41.27 -6.13 -18.69
C SER A 103 -40.16 -5.08 -18.84
N SER A 104 -39.61 -4.54 -17.75
CA SER A 104 -38.58 -3.48 -17.81
C SER A 104 -37.17 -3.99 -17.50
N HIS A 105 -37.03 -4.84 -16.48
CA HIS A 105 -35.73 -5.38 -16.09
C HIS A 105 -35.18 -6.36 -17.14
N SER A 106 -36.02 -7.24 -17.69
CA SER A 106 -35.62 -8.05 -18.84
C SER A 106 -35.29 -7.17 -20.05
N ARG A 107 -36.03 -6.09 -20.34
CA ARG A 107 -35.67 -5.21 -21.47
C ARG A 107 -34.27 -4.64 -21.34
N SER A 108 -33.95 -4.08 -20.17
CA SER A 108 -32.62 -3.52 -19.89
C SER A 108 -31.49 -4.56 -19.92
N ILE A 109 -31.73 -5.79 -19.44
CA ILE A 109 -30.73 -6.86 -19.50
C ILE A 109 -30.47 -7.31 -20.95
N MET A 110 -31.48 -7.26 -21.82
CA MET A 110 -31.36 -7.72 -23.21
C MET A 110 -30.81 -6.65 -24.13
N GLU A 111 -31.11 -5.37 -23.85
CA GLU A 111 -30.50 -4.21 -24.52
C GLU A 111 -28.97 -4.19 -24.35
N ALA A 112 -28.44 -4.79 -23.27
CA ALA A 112 -27.00 -4.95 -23.08
C ALA A 112 -26.35 -5.96 -24.06
N ASN A 113 -27.13 -6.73 -24.82
CA ASN A 113 -26.65 -7.62 -25.87
C ASN A 113 -26.76 -6.92 -27.25
N ILE A 114 -25.98 -5.87 -27.41
CA ILE A 114 -26.09 -4.81 -28.44
C ILE A 114 -25.78 -5.24 -29.90
N ILE A 115 -25.62 -6.53 -30.18
CA ILE A 115 -25.16 -6.99 -31.51
C ILE A 115 -26.29 -6.95 -32.55
N TYR A 116 -27.57 -6.85 -32.15
CA TYR A 116 -28.69 -6.90 -33.10
C TYR A 116 -29.75 -5.84 -32.84
N THR A 117 -30.02 -5.03 -33.85
CA THR A 117 -31.16 -4.12 -33.89
C THR A 117 -32.37 -4.84 -34.51
N ASP A 118 -33.56 -4.67 -33.94
CA ASP A 118 -34.80 -5.32 -34.45
C ASP A 118 -35.06 -5.03 -35.94
N GLN A 119 -34.55 -3.90 -36.45
CA GLN A 119 -34.63 -3.53 -37.86
C GLN A 119 -33.80 -4.44 -38.77
N ASP A 120 -32.63 -4.89 -38.32
CA ASP A 120 -31.77 -5.79 -39.09
C ASP A 120 -32.41 -7.17 -39.18
N ILE A 121 -33.07 -7.60 -38.09
CA ILE A 121 -33.80 -8.88 -38.03
C ILE A 121 -35.00 -8.90 -38.98
N ALA A 122 -35.82 -7.85 -38.97
CA ALA A 122 -37.00 -7.78 -39.83
C ALA A 122 -36.63 -7.68 -41.32
N GLN A 123 -35.59 -6.91 -41.66
CA GLN A 123 -35.14 -6.75 -43.03
C GLN A 123 -34.44 -8.01 -43.55
N GLY A 124 -33.54 -8.61 -42.76
CA GLY A 124 -32.78 -9.79 -43.17
C GLY A 124 -33.65 -11.05 -43.34
N GLN A 125 -34.78 -11.19 -42.63
CA GLN A 125 -35.74 -12.27 -42.86
C GLN A 125 -36.44 -12.11 -44.21
N THR A 126 -36.75 -10.88 -44.60
CA THR A 126 -37.38 -10.55 -45.89
C THR A 126 -36.44 -10.84 -47.06
N TYR A 127 -35.14 -10.58 -46.90
CA TYR A 127 -34.12 -10.85 -47.92
C TYR A 127 -33.55 -12.28 -47.86
N GLY A 128 -34.00 -13.13 -46.92
CA GLY A 128 -33.51 -14.50 -46.75
C GLY A 128 -32.06 -14.61 -46.25
N TYR A 129 -31.53 -13.51 -45.68
CA TYR A 129 -30.16 -13.39 -45.18
C TYR A 129 -30.02 -13.75 -43.70
N ILE A 130 -31.13 -13.98 -43.00
CA ILE A 130 -31.12 -14.29 -41.58
C ILE A 130 -31.07 -15.76 -41.30
N ASP A 131 -30.25 -16.08 -40.31
CA ASP A 131 -30.12 -17.42 -39.80
C ASP A 131 -31.48 -17.88 -39.23
N LYS A 132 -31.91 -19.08 -39.61
CA LYS A 132 -33.14 -19.73 -39.11
C LYS A 132 -33.18 -19.88 -37.58
N TYR A 133 -32.05 -19.68 -36.91
CA TYR A 133 -31.90 -19.71 -35.46
C TYR A 133 -32.17 -18.35 -34.79
N GLU A 134 -32.35 -17.27 -35.55
CA GLU A 134 -32.61 -15.94 -35.02
C GLU A 134 -34.09 -15.75 -34.65
N MET A 135 -34.34 -15.08 -33.53
CA MET A 135 -35.68 -14.88 -32.98
C MET A 135 -35.80 -13.46 -32.43
N PRO A 136 -36.93 -12.76 -32.66
CA PRO A 136 -37.14 -11.43 -32.09
C PRO A 136 -37.24 -11.49 -30.56
N TYR A 137 -36.74 -10.45 -29.91
CA TYR A 137 -36.62 -10.39 -28.46
C TYR A 137 -37.99 -10.46 -27.75
N GLU A 138 -39.06 -9.93 -28.34
CA GLU A 138 -40.41 -9.91 -27.75
C GLU A 138 -40.93 -11.32 -27.46
N ARG A 139 -40.42 -12.32 -28.19
CA ARG A 139 -40.78 -13.73 -28.02
C ARG A 139 -39.98 -14.41 -26.91
N LEU A 140 -39.02 -13.72 -26.30
CA LEU A 140 -38.20 -14.19 -25.19
C LEU A 140 -38.61 -13.50 -23.89
N ARG A 141 -38.73 -14.29 -22.83
CA ARG A 141 -38.94 -13.80 -21.46
C ARG A 141 -37.88 -14.37 -20.56
N LEU A 142 -37.06 -13.52 -19.95
CA LEU A 142 -36.03 -13.98 -19.02
C LEU A 142 -36.58 -14.09 -17.61
N GLY A 143 -36.30 -15.23 -16.99
CA GLY A 143 -36.51 -15.53 -15.60
C GLY A 143 -35.20 -15.48 -14.82
N ARG A 144 -35.11 -16.25 -13.73
CA ARG A 144 -33.95 -16.25 -12.82
C ARG A 144 -32.66 -16.75 -13.46
N VAL A 145 -31.55 -16.28 -12.91
CA VAL A 145 -30.22 -16.85 -13.22
C VAL A 145 -30.16 -18.29 -12.71
N ILE A 146 -29.82 -19.21 -13.61
CA ILE A 146 -29.58 -20.63 -13.31
C ILE A 146 -28.11 -21.02 -13.42
N GLY A 147 -27.26 -20.18 -14.01
CA GLY A 147 -25.82 -20.44 -14.14
C GLY A 147 -24.99 -19.16 -14.31
N GLN A 148 -23.72 -19.23 -13.93
CA GLN A 148 -22.76 -18.14 -14.09
C GLN A 148 -21.42 -18.73 -14.57
N GLY A 149 -20.90 -18.19 -15.66
CA GLY A 149 -19.59 -18.54 -16.21
C GLY A 149 -18.58 -17.38 -16.15
N ALA A 150 -17.41 -17.58 -16.75
CA ALA A 150 -16.39 -16.53 -16.90
C ALA A 150 -16.93 -15.35 -17.71
N PHE A 151 -17.57 -15.64 -18.84
CA PHE A 151 -17.99 -14.64 -19.83
C PHE A 151 -19.44 -14.16 -19.68
N GLY A 152 -20.27 -14.88 -18.91
CA GLY A 152 -21.71 -14.64 -18.98
C GLY A 152 -22.54 -15.21 -17.85
N LEU A 153 -23.84 -14.95 -17.94
CA LEU A 153 -24.90 -15.50 -17.11
C LEU A 153 -25.81 -16.37 -17.96
N VAL A 154 -26.39 -17.39 -17.34
CA VAL A 154 -27.39 -18.25 -17.94
C VAL A 154 -28.68 -18.07 -17.15
N TYR A 155 -29.73 -17.67 -17.84
CA TYR A 155 -31.07 -17.46 -17.29
C TYR A 155 -31.98 -18.61 -17.70
N MET A 156 -32.87 -19.00 -16.80
CA MET A 156 -34.06 -19.73 -17.20
C MET A 156 -34.98 -18.75 -17.91
N GLY A 157 -35.51 -19.10 -19.08
CA GLY A 157 -36.42 -18.24 -19.82
C GLY A 157 -37.54 -19.01 -20.49
N MET A 158 -38.45 -18.27 -21.10
CA MET A 158 -39.49 -18.81 -21.98
C MET A 158 -39.29 -18.22 -23.38
N ALA A 159 -39.35 -19.08 -24.39
CA ALA A 159 -39.33 -18.69 -25.79
C ALA A 159 -40.65 -19.10 -26.44
N GLU A 160 -41.34 -18.15 -27.07
CA GLU A 160 -42.60 -18.40 -27.77
C GLU A 160 -42.33 -18.86 -29.20
N GLY A 161 -42.87 -20.02 -29.60
CA GLY A 161 -42.78 -20.48 -30.99
C GLY A 161 -41.37 -20.94 -31.42
N ILE A 162 -40.51 -21.33 -30.49
CA ILE A 162 -39.14 -21.77 -30.78
C ILE A 162 -39.14 -23.13 -31.49
N ASN A 163 -38.31 -23.27 -32.53
CA ASN A 163 -38.20 -24.51 -33.32
C ASN A 163 -39.55 -25.05 -33.85
N GLY A 164 -40.48 -24.15 -34.18
CA GLY A 164 -41.82 -24.52 -34.68
C GLY A 164 -42.78 -25.07 -33.62
N VAL A 165 -42.38 -25.13 -32.35
CA VAL A 165 -43.26 -25.54 -31.25
C VAL A 165 -44.18 -24.39 -30.89
N VAL A 166 -45.48 -24.55 -31.14
CA VAL A 166 -46.49 -23.53 -30.83
C VAL A 166 -46.59 -23.33 -29.32
N GLY A 167 -46.48 -22.07 -28.87
CA GLY A 167 -46.62 -21.68 -27.47
C GLY A 167 -45.29 -21.47 -26.73
N PRO A 168 -45.34 -21.19 -25.42
CA PRO A 168 -44.16 -20.91 -24.61
C PRO A 168 -43.40 -22.19 -24.29
N THR A 169 -42.10 -22.19 -24.58
CA THR A 169 -41.18 -23.29 -24.28
C THR A 169 -40.11 -22.82 -23.30
N THR A 170 -39.85 -23.60 -22.24
CA THR A 170 -38.78 -23.28 -21.29
C THR A 170 -37.42 -23.51 -21.94
N VAL A 171 -36.54 -22.51 -21.84
CA VAL A 171 -35.22 -22.51 -22.45
C VAL A 171 -34.16 -21.99 -21.46
N ALA A 172 -32.90 -22.28 -21.76
CA ALA A 172 -31.77 -21.61 -21.12
C ALA A 172 -31.27 -20.49 -22.05
N ILE A 173 -31.21 -19.26 -21.54
CA ILE A 173 -30.78 -18.08 -22.29
C ILE A 173 -29.42 -17.66 -21.74
N LYS A 174 -28.37 -17.75 -22.57
CA LYS A 174 -27.02 -17.31 -22.19
C LYS A 174 -26.81 -15.88 -22.66
N GLN A 175 -26.25 -15.06 -21.78
CA GLN A 175 -25.92 -13.68 -22.08
C GLN A 175 -24.55 -13.32 -21.53
N LEU A 176 -23.89 -12.37 -22.16
CA LEU A 176 -22.65 -11.79 -21.64
C LEU A 176 -22.92 -10.95 -20.39
N LYS A 177 -21.88 -10.76 -19.58
CA LYS A 177 -21.95 -9.82 -18.45
C LYS A 177 -21.96 -8.39 -19.01
N ALA A 178 -22.66 -7.47 -18.33
CA ALA A 178 -22.70 -6.06 -18.73
C ALA A 178 -21.30 -5.41 -18.85
N ASN A 179 -20.31 -5.94 -18.12
CA ASN A 179 -18.92 -5.47 -18.12
C ASN A 179 -17.98 -6.38 -18.93
N ALA A 180 -18.50 -7.20 -19.84
CA ALA A 180 -17.66 -7.93 -20.78
C ALA A 180 -16.82 -6.91 -21.58
N ASP A 181 -15.52 -7.18 -21.68
CA ASP A 181 -14.61 -6.35 -22.47
C ASP A 181 -15.01 -6.40 -23.94
N GLU A 182 -14.59 -5.43 -24.76
CA GLU A 182 -14.92 -5.41 -26.21
C GLU A 182 -14.36 -6.65 -26.93
N SER A 183 -13.32 -7.28 -26.36
CA SER A 183 -12.78 -8.57 -26.83
C SER A 183 -13.66 -9.79 -26.48
N GLU A 184 -14.59 -9.63 -25.54
CA GLU A 184 -15.54 -10.65 -25.09
C GLU A 184 -16.99 -10.38 -25.53
N ARG A 185 -17.27 -9.20 -26.13
CA ARG A 185 -18.53 -8.83 -26.78
C ARG A 185 -18.54 -9.28 -28.24
#